data_AF-A0A7Y6MBZ9-F1
#
_entry.id   AF-A0A7Y6MBZ9-F1
#
_cell.length_a   1.000
_cell.length_b   1.000
_cell.length_c   1.000
_cell.angle_alpha   90.00
_cell.angle_beta   90.00
_cell.angle_gamma   90.00
#
_symmetry.space_group_name_H-M   'P 1'
#
loop_
_entity.id
_entity.type
_entity.pdbx_description
1 polymer ?
#
loop_
_entity_poly.entity_id
_entity_poly.type
_entity_poly.pdbx_seq_one_letter_code
_entity_poly.pdbx_strand_id
1 'polypeptide(L)' 'MGTALAAAVRERARLAWQEVQAARRGDDAHARLVAEAEWEDVQRLARAHAVAVELPSIEGSAQAGAAQGSQAERAGEAAG' A
#
# COMPACT_ATOMS: atom_id res chain seq x y z
N MET A 1 18.74 7.22 22.79
CA MET A 1 18.17 8.19 21.81
C MET A 1 17.40 7.54 20.65
N GLY A 2 17.39 6.21 20.46
CA GLY A 2 16.84 5.60 19.24
C GLY A 2 15.31 5.41 19.15
N THR A 3 14.58 5.32 20.28
CA THR A 3 13.16 4.90 20.26
C THR A 3 12.19 6.02 19.86
N ALA A 4 12.39 7.24 20.35
CA ALA A 4 11.54 8.38 20.03
C ALA A 4 11.67 8.81 18.56
N LEU A 5 12.91 8.86 18.04
CA LEU A 5 13.16 9.12 16.62
C LEU A 5 12.53 8.04 15.73
N ALA A 6 12.74 6.76 16.06
CA ALA A 6 12.14 5.66 15.31
C ALA A 6 10.60 5.67 15.35
N ALA A 7 10.00 6.06 16.47
CA ALA A 7 8.55 6.25 16.57
C ALA A 7 8.06 7.40 15.68
N ALA A 8 8.74 8.54 15.70
CA ALA A 8 8.40 9.69 14.86
C ALA A 8 8.55 9.38 13.36
N VAL A 9 9.62 8.69 12.96
CA VAL A 9 9.84 8.26 11.56
C VAL A 9 8.74 7.30 11.10
N ARG A 10 8.37 6.32 11.94
CA ARG A 10 7.28 5.38 11.61
C ARG A 10 5.92 6.07 11.50
N GLU A 11 5.63 7.01 12.38
CA GLU A 11 4.38 7.76 12.31
C GLU A 11 4.33 8.64 11.06
N ARG A 12 5.42 9.34 10.74
CA ARG A 12 5.50 10.13 9.50
C ARG A 12 5.34 9.26 8.26
N ALA A 13 5.93 8.06 8.26
CA ALA A 13 5.77 7.10 7.18
C ALA A 13 4.31 6.67 7.00
N ARG A 14 3.62 6.36 8.10
CA ARG A 14 2.20 5.99 8.08
C ARG A 14 1.35 7.09 7.45
N LEU A 15 1.58 8.35 7.83
CA LEU A 15 0.84 9.51 7.32
C LEU A 15 1.10 9.75 5.83
N ALA A 16 2.38 9.80 5.42
CA ALA A 16 2.75 9.99 4.01
C ALA A 16 2.17 8.89 3.12
N TRP A 17 2.16 7.63 3.59
CA TRP A 17 1.51 6.54 2.86
C TRP A 17 -0.01 6.75 2.73
N GLN A 18 -0.69 7.21 3.78
CA GLN A 18 -2.12 7.52 3.72
C GLN A 18 -2.44 8.64 2.72
N GLU A 19 -1.59 9.67 2.65
CA GLU A 19 -1.71 10.77 1.69
C GLU A 19 -1.53 10.28 0.25
N VAL A 20 -0.52 9.45 -0.02
CA VAL A 20 -0.34 8.82 -1.35
C VAL A 20 -1.59 8.06 -1.76
N GLN A 21 -2.14 7.25 -0.85
CA GLN A 21 -3.34 6.46 -1.13
C GLN A 21 -4.58 7.35 -1.31
N ALA A 22 -4.69 8.47 -0.59
CA ALA A 22 -5.77 9.43 -0.78
C ALA A 22 -5.66 10.15 -2.13
N ALA A 23 -4.46 10.64 -2.47
CA ALA A 23 -4.22 11.32 -3.74
C ALA A 23 -4.43 10.40 -4.95
N ARG A 24 -4.07 9.11 -4.83
CA ARG A 24 -4.37 8.09 -5.87
C ARG A 24 -5.85 7.90 -6.13
N ARG A 25 -6.72 8.14 -5.13
CA ARG A 25 -8.18 8.07 -5.29
C ARG A 25 -8.79 9.38 -5.79
N GLY A 26 -8.08 10.50 -5.68
CA GLY A 26 -8.63 11.84 -5.88
C GLY A 26 -8.55 12.42 -7.30
N ASP A 27 -7.99 11.70 -8.29
CA ASP A 27 -7.70 12.18 -9.66
C ASP A 27 -6.88 13.49 -9.74
N ASP A 28 -6.29 13.92 -8.63
CA ASP A 28 -5.39 15.08 -8.57
C ASP A 28 -3.95 14.62 -8.75
N ALA A 29 -3.47 14.78 -10.00
CA ALA A 29 -2.11 14.43 -10.37
C ALA A 29 -1.05 15.25 -9.62
N HIS A 30 -1.33 16.50 -9.28
CA HIS A 30 -0.39 17.34 -8.53
C HIS A 30 -0.30 16.87 -7.07
N ALA A 31 -1.44 16.63 -6.42
CA ALA A 31 -1.48 16.08 -5.07
C ALA A 31 -0.79 14.71 -5.00
N ARG A 32 -0.93 13.88 -6.05
CA ARG A 32 -0.23 12.59 -6.13
C ARG A 32 1.28 12.76 -6.17
N LEU A 33 1.79 13.65 -7.03
CA LEU A 33 3.23 13.91 -7.14
C LEU A 33 3.83 14.43 -5.83
N VAL A 34 3.13 15.33 -5.15
CA VAL A 34 3.58 15.87 -3.85
C VAL A 34 3.62 14.77 -2.79
N ALA A 35 2.55 13.97 -2.69
CA ALA A 35 2.48 12.89 -1.71
C ALA A 35 3.54 11.80 -1.98
N GLU A 36 3.81 11.47 -3.25
CA GLU A 36 4.85 10.51 -3.63
C GLU A 36 6.25 11.02 -3.29
N ALA A 37 6.54 12.31 -3.51
CA ALA A 37 7.82 12.92 -3.13
C ALA A 37 8.04 12.89 -1.60
N GLU A 38 7.03 13.26 -0.82
CA GLU A 38 7.09 13.18 0.65
C GLU A 38 7.30 11.74 1.14
N TRP A 39 6.66 10.77 0.49
CA TRP A 39 6.86 9.36 0.79
C TRP A 39 8.31 8.90 0.51
N GLU A 40 8.93 9.34 -0.58
CA GLU A 40 10.34 9.06 -0.86
C GLU A 40 11.29 9.67 0.17
N ASP A 41 11.01 10.91 0.62
CA ASP A 41 11.83 11.58 1.63
C ASP A 41 11.79 10.85 2.97
N VAL A 42 10.62 10.37 3.39
CA VAL A 42 10.50 9.58 4.61
C VAL A 42 11.27 8.26 4.50
N GLN A 43 11.25 7.61 3.34
CA GLN A 43 12.04 6.39 3.11
C GLN A 43 13.54 6.67 3.16
N ARG A 44 14.01 7.79 2.57
CA ARG A 44 15.41 8.23 2.69
C ARG A 44 15.80 8.46 4.14
N LEU A 45 14.97 9.16 4.90
CA LEU A 45 15.21 9.43 6.32
C LEU A 45 15.26 8.15 7.14
N ALA A 46 14.32 7.23 6.92
CA ALA A 46 14.30 5.95 7.62
C ALA A 46 15.55 5.12 7.35
N ARG A 47 16.01 5.08 6.08
CA ARG A 47 17.26 4.40 5.70
C ARG A 47 18.47 5.03 6.36
N ALA A 48 18.57 6.36 6.38
CA ALA A 48 19.67 7.07 7.01
C ALA A 48 19.79 6.79 8.52
N HIS A 49 18.66 6.50 9.17
CA HIS A 49 18.60 6.20 10.60
C HIS A 49 18.43 4.71 10.93
N ALA A 50 18.53 3.81 9.94
CA ALA A 50 18.31 2.37 10.09
C ALA A 50 16.97 2.01 10.78
N VAL A 51 15.93 2.81 10.51
CA VAL A 51 14.57 2.57 11.02
C VAL A 51 13.83 1.67 10.04
N ALA A 52 13.39 0.51 10.51
CA ALA A 52 12.48 -0.34 9.75
C ALA A 52 11.09 0.30 9.68
N VAL A 53 10.56 0.43 8.46
CA VAL A 53 9.23 0.96 8.17
C VAL A 53 8.43 -0.16 7.53
N GLU A 54 7.45 -0.69 8.27
CA GLU A 54 6.52 -1.67 7.70
C GLU A 54 5.41 -0.92 6.99
N LEU A 55 5.35 -1.09 5.68
CA LEU A 55 4.19 -0.69 4.90
C LEU A 55 3.06 -1.67 5.18
N PRO A 56 1.81 -1.22 5.37
CA PRO A 56 0.68 -2.12 5.32
C PRO A 56 0.63 -2.73 3.91
N SER A 57 0.93 -4.02 3.80
CA SER A 57 0.88 -4.76 2.54
C SER A 57 -0.51 -4.57 1.91
N ILE A 58 -0.53 -4.13 0.65
CA ILE A 58 -1.74 -4.03 -0.18
C ILE A 58 -2.34 -5.41 -0.51
N GLU A 59 -1.76 -6.51 -0.02
CA GLU A 59 -2.24 -7.88 -0.23
C GLU A 59 -3.61 -8.18 0.43
N GLY A 60 -4.19 -7.25 1.19
CA GLY A 60 -5.58 -7.36 1.64
C GLY A 60 -6.63 -7.20 0.53
N SER A 61 -6.27 -6.75 -0.68
CA SER A 61 -7.22 -6.55 -1.79
C SER A 61 -7.05 -7.51 -2.98
N ALA A 62 -5.97 -8.29 -3.05
CA ALA A 62 -5.75 -9.24 -4.15
C ALA A 62 -6.37 -10.63 -3.92
N GLN A 63 -6.66 -11.02 -2.66
CA GLN A 63 -7.26 -12.33 -2.36
C GLN A 63 -8.76 -12.46 -2.73
N ALA A 64 -9.44 -11.38 -3.09
CA ALA A 64 -10.88 -11.44 -3.44
C ALA A 64 -11.15 -11.83 -4.91
N GLY A 65 -10.14 -11.85 -5.79
CA GLY A 65 -10.30 -12.11 -7.23
C GLY A 65 -10.00 -13.55 -7.69
N ALA A 66 -9.33 -14.36 -6.88
CA ALA A 66 -8.83 -15.67 -7.32
C ALA A 66 -9.80 -16.85 -7.12
N ALA A 67 -10.96 -16.63 -6.48
CA ALA A 67 -11.92 -17.70 -6.15
C ALA A 67 -13.18 -17.75 -7.05
N GLN A 68 -13.16 -17.13 -8.24
CA GLN A 68 -14.30 -17.15 -9.17
C GLN A 68 -13.97 -17.76 -10.55
N GLY A 69 -12.87 -18.50 -10.67
CA GLY A 69 -12.43 -19.13 -11.92
C GLY A 69 -12.75 -20.63 -12.09
N SER A 70 -13.48 -21.29 -11.18
CA SER A 70 -13.60 -22.76 -11.20
C SER A 70 -15.03 -23.33 -11.12
N GLN A 71 -16.06 -22.60 -11.56
CA GLN A 71 -17.42 -23.17 -11.60
C GLN A 71 -18.12 -23.17 -12.97
N ALA A 72 -17.52 -22.60 -14.03
CA ALA A 72 -18.16 -22.53 -15.35
C ALA A 72 -17.83 -23.71 -16.29
N GLU A 73 -16.84 -24.57 -15.98
CA GLU A 73 -16.49 -25.75 -16.79
C GLU A 73 -17.26 -27.04 -16.38
N ARG A 74 -18.41 -26.91 -15.70
CA ARG A 74 -19.38 -28.02 -15.58
C ARG A 74 -20.67 -27.75 -16.36
N ALA A 75 -20.55 -27.07 -17.50
CA ALA A 75 -21.51 -27.24 -18.58
C ALA A 75 -21.18 -28.54 -19.32
N GLY A 76 -22.14 -29.46 -19.43
CA GLY A 76 -22.19 -30.34 -20.61
C GLY A 76 -22.34 -31.85 -20.45
N GLU A 77 -22.60 -32.42 -19.27
CA GLU A 77 -22.69 -33.89 -19.14
C GLU A 77 -23.82 -34.35 -18.19
N ALA A 78 -25.09 -34.01 -18.48
CA ALA A 78 -26.26 -34.65 -17.84
C ALA A 78 -27.59 -34.37 -18.57
N ALA A 79 -27.62 -34.46 -19.90
CA ALA A 79 -28.88 -34.53 -20.65
C ALA A 79 -28.71 -35.47 -21.85
N GLY A 80 -28.66 -36.77 -21.54
CA GLY A 80 -28.93 -37.87 -22.46
C GLY A 80 -30.20 -38.57 -22.00
#